data_AF-D5CN30-F1
#
_entry.id   AF-D5CN30-F1
#
_cell.length_a   1.000
_cell.length_b   1.000
_cell.length_c   1.000
_cell.angle_alpha   90.00
_cell.angle_beta   90.00
_cell.angle_gamma   90.00
#
_symmetry.space_group_name_H-M   'P 1'
#
loop_
_entity.id
_entity.type
_entity.pdbx_description
1 polymer ?
#
loop_
_entity_poly.entity_id
_entity_poly.type
_entity_poly.pdbx_seq_one_letter_code
_entity_poly.pdbx_strand_id
1 'polypeptide(L)'
;MSALIASKIQSNPKYLQLVRQRDTLAWTLSALVCVMYFGFTLMIAFAPDVLTQPIAADSVIPMGMLMGVGVIFFSCVLTGVYVYKANTVFDPIVNEIVREASK
;
A
#
# COMPACT_ATOMS: atom_id res chain seq x y z
N MET A 1 -12.00 28.33 -19.50
CA MET A 1 -11.24 28.92 -18.37
C MET A 1 -10.57 27.86 -17.49
N SER A 2 -11.24 26.76 -17.15
CA SER A 2 -10.69 25.67 -16.31
C SER A 2 -9.50 24.91 -16.91
N ALA A 3 -9.43 24.76 -18.25
CA ALA A 3 -8.33 24.05 -18.92
C ALA A 3 -6.98 24.79 -18.85
N LEU A 4 -6.98 26.14 -18.84
CA LEU A 4 -5.76 26.94 -18.73
C LEU A 4 -5.16 26.85 -17.33
N ILE A 5 -5.99 26.78 -16.30
CA ILE A 5 -5.56 26.61 -14.90
C ILE A 5 -4.99 25.20 -14.71
N ALA A 6 -5.65 24.16 -15.25
CA ALA A 6 -5.15 22.78 -15.21
C ALA A 6 -3.78 22.64 -15.92
N SER A 7 -3.60 23.30 -17.06
CA SER A 7 -2.34 23.26 -17.82
C SER A 7 -1.20 24.03 -17.13
N LYS A 8 -1.52 25.14 -16.44
CA LYS A 8 -0.55 25.90 -15.63
C LYS A 8 -0.14 25.18 -14.33
N ILE A 9 -1.03 24.33 -13.80
CA ILE A 9 -0.73 23.45 -12.66
C ILE A 9 0.12 22.25 -13.11
N GLN A 10 -0.19 21.65 -14.26
CA GLN A 10 0.61 20.55 -14.83
C GLN A 10 2.03 20.96 -15.21
N SER A 11 2.26 22.21 -15.61
CA SER A 11 3.60 22.73 -15.92
C SER A 11 4.39 23.16 -14.69
N ASN A 12 3.78 23.15 -13.50
CA ASN A 12 4.44 23.56 -12.27
C ASN A 12 5.34 22.42 -11.75
N PRO A 13 6.67 22.62 -11.61
CA PRO A 13 7.61 21.56 -11.22
C PRO A 13 7.27 20.92 -9.86
N LYS A 14 6.60 21.64 -8.94
CA LYS A 14 6.09 21.08 -7.68
C LYS A 14 5.02 19.99 -7.92
N TYR A 15 4.14 20.16 -8.90
CA TYR A 15 3.09 19.19 -9.24
C TYR A 15 3.68 17.94 -9.90
N LEU A 16 4.70 18.09 -10.75
CA LEU A 16 5.39 16.95 -11.35
C LEU A 16 6.18 16.13 -10.32
N GLN A 17 6.80 16.79 -9.33
CA GLN A 17 7.46 16.12 -8.20
C GLN A 17 6.46 15.36 -7.32
N LEU A 18 5.29 15.95 -7.06
CA LEU A 18 4.18 15.29 -6.36
C LEU A 18 3.72 14.02 -7.10
N VAL A 19 3.50 14.10 -8.41
CA VAL A 19 3.07 12.95 -9.23
C VAL A 19 4.14 11.85 -9.20
N ARG A 20 5.42 12.17 -9.37
CA ARG A 20 6.50 11.17 -9.27
C ARG A 20 6.58 10.50 -7.90
N GLN A 21 6.37 11.24 -6.82
CA GLN A 21 6.35 10.66 -5.47
C GLN A 21 5.12 9.77 -5.26
N ARG A 22 3.94 10.14 -5.79
CA ARG A 22 2.75 9.26 -5.80
C ARG A 22 3.00 7.99 -6.58
N ASP A 23 3.56 8.10 -7.78
CA ASP A 23 3.81 6.94 -8.64
C ASP A 23 4.81 5.98 -8.01
N THR A 24 5.87 6.50 -7.38
CA THR A 24 6.85 5.65 -6.70
C THR A 24 6.21 4.94 -5.50
N LEU A 25 5.39 5.65 -4.71
CA LEU A 25 4.64 5.03 -3.61
C LEU A 25 3.65 3.98 -4.12
N ALA A 26 2.85 4.30 -5.13
CA ALA A 26 1.90 3.39 -5.73
C ALA A 26 2.60 2.14 -6.26
N TRP A 27 3.71 2.28 -6.99
CA TRP A 27 4.50 1.15 -7.47
C TRP A 27 5.08 0.30 -6.36
N THR A 28 5.64 0.92 -5.30
CA THR A 28 6.18 0.15 -4.16
C THR A 28 5.08 -0.63 -3.45
N LEU A 29 3.90 -0.05 -3.24
CA LEU A 29 2.77 -0.73 -2.63
C LEU A 29 2.20 -1.83 -3.52
N SER A 30 2.01 -1.55 -4.80
CA SER A 30 1.56 -2.56 -5.77
C SER A 30 2.53 -3.73 -5.83
N ALA A 31 3.85 -3.48 -5.88
CA ALA A 31 4.85 -4.53 -5.85
C ALA A 31 4.79 -5.35 -4.54
N LEU A 32 4.60 -4.68 -3.40
CA LEU A 32 4.53 -5.35 -2.10
C LEU A 32 3.28 -6.23 -1.98
N VAL A 33 2.10 -5.73 -2.37
CA VAL A 33 0.86 -6.51 -2.44
C VAL A 33 1.02 -7.68 -3.41
N CYS A 34 1.65 -7.46 -4.56
CA CYS A 34 1.94 -8.50 -5.55
C CYS A 34 2.81 -9.62 -4.93
N VAL A 35 3.92 -9.26 -4.27
CA VAL A 35 4.81 -10.21 -3.60
C VAL A 35 4.08 -10.98 -2.49
N MET A 36 3.28 -10.30 -1.66
CA MET A 36 2.48 -10.97 -0.62
C MET A 36 1.46 -11.95 -1.20
N TYR A 37 0.72 -11.51 -2.23
CA TYR A 37 -0.31 -12.32 -2.85
C TYR A 37 0.28 -13.55 -3.53
N PHE A 38 1.30 -13.37 -4.38
CA PHE A 38 1.95 -14.49 -5.05
C PHE A 38 2.73 -15.37 -4.06
N GLY A 39 3.40 -14.78 -3.05
CA GLY A 39 4.08 -15.54 -2.01
C GLY A 39 3.13 -16.45 -1.23
N PHE A 40 2.00 -15.92 -0.78
CA PHE A 40 0.99 -16.71 -0.08
C PHE A 40 0.34 -17.76 -0.99
N THR A 41 0.01 -17.39 -2.22
CA THR A 41 -0.59 -18.31 -3.21
C THR A 41 0.35 -19.46 -3.56
N LEU A 42 1.64 -19.18 -3.76
CA LEU A 42 2.67 -20.21 -3.98
C LEU A 42 2.81 -21.12 -2.76
N MET A 43 2.77 -20.56 -1.55
CA MET A 43 2.83 -21.36 -0.32
C MET A 43 1.65 -22.33 -0.20
N ILE A 44 0.45 -21.88 -0.58
CA ILE A 44 -0.75 -22.74 -0.67
C ILE A 44 -0.59 -23.82 -1.73
N ALA A 45 -0.03 -23.49 -2.90
CA ALA A 45 0.07 -24.42 -4.01
C ALA A 45 1.15 -25.50 -3.81
N PHE A 46 2.30 -25.15 -3.24
CA PHE A 46 3.46 -26.04 -3.14
C PHE A 46 3.61 -26.72 -1.77
N ALA A 47 3.01 -26.18 -0.71
CA ALA A 47 3.13 -26.72 0.64
C ALA A 47 1.77 -26.84 1.36
N PRO A 48 0.76 -27.51 0.77
CA PRO A 48 -0.53 -27.70 1.42
C PRO A 48 -0.43 -28.51 2.72
N ASP A 49 0.54 -29.43 2.82
CA ASP A 49 0.79 -30.23 4.02
C ASP A 49 1.24 -29.37 5.21
N VAL A 50 1.95 -28.27 4.95
CA VAL A 50 2.33 -27.32 6.02
C VAL A 50 1.10 -26.59 6.53
N LEU A 51 0.10 -26.34 5.69
CA LEU A 51 -1.13 -25.65 6.06
C LEU A 51 -2.08 -26.56 6.87
N THR A 52 -2.11 -27.85 6.60
CA THR A 52 -2.95 -28.83 7.30
C THR A 52 -2.32 -29.39 8.57
N GLN A 53 -1.02 -29.16 8.80
CA GLN A 53 -0.36 -29.56 10.04
C GLN A 53 -0.96 -28.83 11.25
N PRO A 54 -1.38 -29.55 12.30
CA PRO A 54 -1.85 -28.94 13.53
C PRO A 54 -0.69 -28.25 14.27
N ILE A 55 -0.97 -27.08 14.85
CA ILE A 55 0.02 -26.27 15.59
C ILE A 55 0.57 -26.99 16.84
N ALA A 56 -0.21 -27.90 17.43
CA ALA A 56 0.19 -28.73 18.58
C ALA A 56 -0.52 -30.09 18.51
N ALA A 57 0.06 -31.12 19.15
CA ALA A 57 -0.47 -32.49 19.11
C ALA A 57 -1.93 -32.64 19.61
N ASP A 58 -2.38 -31.74 20.50
CA ASP A 58 -3.76 -31.68 21.01
C ASP A 58 -4.61 -30.55 20.40
N SER A 59 -4.10 -29.83 19.39
CA SER A 59 -4.80 -28.69 18.78
C SER A 59 -5.35 -29.02 17.41
N VAL A 60 -6.62 -28.70 17.21
CA VAL A 60 -7.29 -28.74 15.89
C VAL A 60 -7.02 -27.50 15.03
N ILE A 61 -6.17 -26.57 15.48
CA ILE A 61 -5.87 -25.35 14.73
C ILE A 61 -4.81 -25.65 13.66
N PRO A 62 -5.17 -25.60 12.37
CA PRO A 62 -4.21 -25.80 11.29
C PRO A 62 -3.24 -24.60 11.22
N MET A 63 -1.97 -24.88 10.96
CA MET A 63 -0.94 -23.85 10.80
C MET A 63 -1.30 -22.81 9.74
N GLY A 64 -2.09 -23.21 8.74
CA GLY A 64 -2.62 -22.31 7.71
C GLY A 64 -3.55 -21.21 8.24
N MET A 65 -4.25 -21.44 9.34
CA MET A 65 -5.04 -20.40 9.99
C MET A 65 -4.14 -19.29 10.55
N LEU A 66 -3.03 -19.64 11.21
CA LEU A 66 -2.10 -18.65 11.73
C LEU A 66 -1.42 -17.87 10.60
N MET A 67 -1.06 -18.54 9.51
CA MET A 67 -0.54 -17.85 8.32
C MET A 67 -1.56 -16.88 7.73
N GLY A 68 -2.83 -17.28 7.60
CA GLY A 68 -3.90 -16.40 7.14
C GLY A 68 -4.07 -15.18 8.04
N VAL A 69 -4.08 -15.37 9.37
CA VAL A 69 -4.11 -14.27 10.33
C VAL A 69 -2.88 -13.37 10.19
N GLY A 70 -1.70 -13.95 9.97
CA GLY A 70 -0.46 -13.22 9.69
C GLY A 70 -0.59 -12.32 8.45
N VAL A 71 -1.12 -12.84 7.35
CA VAL A 71 -1.36 -12.06 6.12
C VAL A 71 -2.35 -10.92 6.36
N ILE A 72 -3.42 -11.16 7.11
CA ILE A 72 -4.40 -10.12 7.46
C ILE A 72 -3.72 -9.01 8.27
N PHE A 73 -2.98 -9.38 9.32
CA PHE A 73 -2.27 -8.43 10.17
C PHE A 73 -1.26 -7.61 9.35
N PHE A 74 -0.52 -8.28 8.47
CA PHE A 74 0.44 -7.62 7.59
C PHE A 74 -0.24 -6.66 6.60
N SER A 75 -1.40 -7.05 6.04
CA SER A 75 -2.23 -6.19 5.19
C SER A 75 -2.71 -4.94 5.92
N CYS A 76 -3.15 -5.07 7.18
CA CYS A 76 -3.51 -3.94 8.03
C CYS A 76 -2.31 -3.00 8.27
N VAL A 77 -1.14 -3.54 8.61
CA VAL A 77 0.09 -2.76 8.79
C VAL A 77 0.46 -2.04 7.50
N LEU A 78 0.40 -2.71 6.34
CA LEU A 78 0.71 -2.10 5.05
C LEU A 78 -0.19 -0.92 4.74
N THR A 79 -1.49 -1.11 4.98
CA THR A 79 -2.49 -0.06 4.79
C THR A 79 -2.21 1.12 5.71
N GLY A 80 -1.87 0.87 6.98
CA GLY A 80 -1.49 1.92 7.93
C GLY A 80 -0.23 2.69 7.50
N VAL A 81 0.82 1.98 7.07
CA VAL A 81 2.05 2.58 6.55
C VAL A 81 1.76 3.44 5.32
N TYR A 82 0.90 2.96 4.42
CA TYR A 82 0.46 3.73 3.25
C TYR A 82 -0.25 5.02 3.64
N VAL A 83 -1.26 4.95 4.51
CA VAL A 83 -2.01 6.13 4.96
C VAL A 83 -1.08 7.11 5.65
N TYR A 84 -0.17 6.63 6.50
CA TYR A 84 0.82 7.48 7.16
C TYR A 84 1.74 8.19 6.16
N LYS A 85 2.31 7.45 5.20
CA LYS A 85 3.14 8.00 4.12
C LYS A 85 2.36 9.00 3.27
N ALA A 86 1.11 8.71 2.96
CA ALA A 86 0.27 9.59 2.16
C ALA A 86 -0.01 10.90 2.90
N ASN A 87 -0.39 10.83 4.17
CA ASN A 87 -0.70 12.00 4.99
C ASN A 87 0.54 12.85 5.27
N THR A 88 1.71 12.25 5.49
CA THR A 88 2.94 13.03 5.80
C THR A 88 3.56 13.70 4.58
N VAL A 89 3.40 13.15 3.39
CA VAL A 89 4.04 13.67 2.17
C VAL A 89 3.10 14.54 1.36
N PHE A 90 1.81 14.20 1.25
CA PHE A 90 0.89 14.91 0.37
C PHE A 90 0.16 16.07 1.04
N ASP A 91 -0.29 15.92 2.29
CA ASP A 91 -1.04 16.98 2.98
C ASP A 91 -0.29 18.32 3.13
N PRO A 92 1.04 18.36 3.40
CA PRO A 92 1.76 19.63 3.50
C PRO A 92 1.76 20.39 2.19
N ILE A 93 1.93 19.68 1.07
CA ILE A 93 2.05 20.28 -0.26
C ILE A 93 0.68 20.70 -0.78
N VAL A 94 -0.37 19.90 -0.53
CA VAL A 94 -1.75 20.27 -0.85
C VAL A 94 -2.17 21.51 -0.07
N ASN A 95 -1.83 21.59 1.23
CA ASN A 95 -2.10 22.79 2.04
C ASN A 95 -1.35 24.02 1.53
N GLU A 96 -0.11 23.88 1.06
CA GLU A 96 0.65 24.98 0.45
C GLU A 96 -0.02 25.51 -0.82
N ILE A 97 -0.46 24.60 -1.71
CA ILE A 97 -1.11 24.96 -2.98
C ILE A 97 -2.47 25.64 -2.74
N VAL A 98 -3.28 25.13 -1.80
CA VAL A 98 -4.57 25.74 -1.43
C VAL A 98 -4.36 27.13 -0.81
N ARG A 99 -3.30 27.33 -0.04
CA ARG A 99 -2.96 28.61 0.59
C ARG A 99 -2.43 29.64 -0.41
N GLU A 100 -1.69 29.22 -1.43
CA GLU A 100 -1.28 30.09 -2.55
C GLU A 100 -2.46 30.45 -3.46
N ALA A 101 -3.40 29.53 -3.69
CA ALA A 101 -4.57 29.77 -4.55
C ALA A 101 -5.68 30.62 -3.88
N SER A 102 -5.64 30.77 -2.56
CA SER A 102 -6.58 31.59 -1.77
C SER A 102 -6.05 33.01 -1.45
N LYS A 103 -4.87 33.36 -1.99
CA LYS A 103 -4.29 34.70 -1.97
C LYS A 103 -4.45 35.38 -3.32
#